data_AF-N8Y954-F1
#
_entry.id   AF-N8Y954-F1
#
_cell.length_a   1.000
_cell.length_b   1.000
_cell.length_c   1.000
_cell.angle_alpha   90.00
_cell.angle_beta   90.00
_cell.angle_gamma   90.00
#
_symmetry.space_group_name_H-M   'P 1'
#
loop_
_entity.id
_entity.type
_entity.pdbx_description
1 polymer ?
#
loop_
_entity_poly.entity_id
_entity_poly.type
_entity_poly.pdbx_seq_one_letter_code
_entity_poly.pdbx_strand_id
1 'polypeptide(L)'
;MSASTAFEYGLLTMVSSDADFEQRVKENATLLANQPLPALNNIRQLLISSHQNSLETHLELEARAIAAVSFDVTVKEGMAAFLEKDLQILKKFKTLQISI
;
A
#
# COMPACT_ATOMS: atom_id res chain seq x y z
N MET A 1 19.54 -15.52 -16.62
CA MET A 1 18.40 -15.79 -15.71
C MET A 1 17.15 -15.25 -16.37
N SER A 2 16.03 -15.98 -16.34
CA SER A 2 14.75 -15.52 -16.92
C SER A 2 13.93 -14.71 -15.90
N ALA A 3 12.93 -13.96 -16.37
CA ALA A 3 12.02 -13.22 -15.51
C ALA A 3 11.23 -14.15 -14.56
N SER A 4 10.78 -15.31 -15.05
CA SER A 4 10.13 -16.33 -14.20
C SER A 4 11.03 -16.84 -13.09
N THR A 5 12.29 -17.18 -13.39
CA THR A 5 13.23 -17.65 -12.37
C THR A 5 13.52 -16.55 -11.33
N ALA A 6 13.63 -15.29 -11.76
CA ALA A 6 13.83 -14.17 -10.84
C ALA A 6 12.64 -13.98 -9.89
N PHE A 7 11.42 -14.18 -10.39
CA PHE A 7 10.19 -14.13 -9.60
C PHE A 7 10.11 -15.29 -8.59
N GLU A 8 10.44 -16.51 -9.01
CA GLU A 8 10.52 -17.67 -8.10
C GLU A 8 11.52 -17.46 -6.95
N TYR A 9 12.61 -16.74 -7.21
CA TYR A 9 13.62 -16.39 -6.19
C TYR A 9 13.22 -15.19 -5.32
N GLY A 10 12.05 -14.57 -5.56
CA GLY A 10 11.59 -13.41 -4.81
C GLY A 10 12.30 -12.09 -5.17
N LEU A 11 13.04 -12.05 -6.28
CA LEU A 11 13.72 -10.84 -6.77
C LEU A 11 12.76 -9.87 -7.49
N LEU A 12 11.67 -10.41 -8.05
CA LEU A 12 10.60 -9.65 -8.69
C LEU A 12 9.29 -9.90 -7.97
N THR A 13 8.44 -8.88 -7.90
CA THR A 13 7.10 -8.97 -7.31
C THR A 13 6.04 -9.40 -8.32
N MET A 14 6.34 -9.39 -9.61
CA MET A 14 5.42 -9.72 -10.69
C MET A 14 6.16 -10.03 -12.00
N VAL A 15 5.54 -10.86 -12.84
CA VAL A 15 5.97 -11.16 -14.23
C VAL A 15 4.74 -11.05 -15.13
N SER A 16 4.92 -10.51 -16.34
CA SER A 16 3.89 -10.43 -17.39
C SER A 16 4.48 -10.89 -18.72
N SER A 17 3.59 -11.11 -19.71
CA SER A 17 4.02 -11.18 -21.10
C SER A 17 4.52 -9.81 -21.57
N ASP A 18 5.30 -9.80 -22.66
CA ASP A 18 5.74 -8.55 -23.28
C ASP A 18 4.55 -7.73 -23.81
N ALA A 19 3.53 -8.40 -24.35
CA ALA A 19 2.33 -7.76 -24.88
C ALA A 19 1.53 -7.02 -23.80
N ASP A 20 1.50 -7.55 -22.58
CA ASP A 20 0.72 -6.97 -21.48
C ASP A 20 1.54 -6.03 -20.59
N PHE A 21 2.85 -5.90 -20.83
CA PHE A 21 3.77 -5.24 -19.90
C PHE A 21 3.38 -3.80 -19.61
N GLU A 22 3.13 -2.99 -20.64
CA GLU A 22 2.74 -1.58 -20.45
C GLU A 22 1.43 -1.43 -19.67
N GLN A 23 0.43 -2.26 -20.00
CA GLN A 23 -0.85 -2.23 -19.32
C GLN A 23 -0.68 -2.57 -17.84
N ARG A 24 0.05 -3.65 -17.56
CA ARG A 24 0.30 -4.14 -16.20
C ARG A 24 1.06 -3.11 -15.35
N VAL A 25 2.02 -2.41 -15.94
CA VAL A 25 2.75 -1.31 -15.28
C VAL A 25 1.80 -0.16 -14.95
N LYS A 26 0.97 0.28 -15.91
CA LYS A 26 0.00 1.37 -15.71
C LYS A 26 -1.03 1.02 -14.63
N GLU A 27 -1.54 -0.21 -14.64
CA GLU A 27 -2.47 -0.70 -13.62
C GLU A 27 -1.86 -0.65 -12.22
N ASN A 28 -0.61 -1.11 -12.08
CA ASN A 28 0.08 -1.12 -10.79
C ASN A 28 0.41 0.31 -10.31
N ALA A 29 0.90 1.18 -11.19
CA ALA A 29 1.15 2.58 -10.85
C ALA A 29 -0.15 3.29 -10.42
N THR A 30 -1.26 3.03 -11.12
CA THR A 30 -2.57 3.57 -10.78
C THR A 30 -3.07 3.02 -9.44
N LEU A 31 -2.85 1.74 -9.16
CA LEU A 31 -3.19 1.15 -7.87
C LEU A 31 -2.45 1.86 -6.74
N LEU A 32 -1.13 2.03 -6.86
CA LEU A 32 -0.29 2.69 -5.86
C LEU A 32 -0.65 4.18 -5.66
N ALA A 33 -0.91 4.89 -6.75
CA ALA A 33 -1.30 6.31 -6.69
C ALA A 33 -2.64 6.54 -5.98
N ASN A 34 -3.53 5.54 -5.96
CA ASN A 34 -4.83 5.59 -5.30
C ASN A 34 -4.82 4.99 -3.88
N GLN A 35 -3.65 4.67 -3.32
CA GLN A 35 -3.53 4.19 -1.95
C GLN A 35 -3.48 5.37 -0.95
N PRO A 36 -3.82 5.15 0.33
CA PRO A 36 -3.62 6.16 1.38
C PRO A 36 -2.13 6.42 1.60
N LEU A 37 -1.59 7.46 0.94
CA LEU A 37 -0.15 7.76 0.94
C LEU A 37 0.49 7.88 2.33
N PRO A 38 -0.13 8.52 3.35
CA PRO A 38 0.45 8.61 4.69
C PRO A 38 0.64 7.23 5.34
N ALA A 39 -0.37 6.37 5.27
CA ALA A 39 -0.31 5.02 5.83
C ALA A 39 0.71 4.15 5.07
N LEU A 40 0.73 4.23 3.74
CA LEU A 40 1.67 3.49 2.91
C LEU A 40 3.13 3.89 3.17
N ASN A 41 3.38 5.19 3.36
CA ASN A 41 4.71 5.68 3.73
C ASN A 41 5.14 5.14 5.10
N ASN A 42 4.25 5.15 6.10
CA ASN A 42 4.55 4.61 7.42
C ASN A 42 4.88 3.11 7.37
N ILE A 43 4.09 2.32 6.64
CA ILE A 43 4.33 0.88 6.42
C ILE A 43 5.70 0.66 5.79
N ARG A 44 6.05 1.44 4.75
CA ARG A 44 7.36 1.33 4.09
C ARG A 44 8.51 1.58 5.07
N GLN A 45 8.42 2.64 5.88
CA GLN A 45 9.48 2.97 6.85
C GLN A 45 9.64 1.90 7.94
N LEU A 46 8.51 1.37 8.44
CA LEU A 46 8.51 0.27 9.40
C LEU A 46 9.14 -0.99 8.80
N LEU A 47 8.76 -1.37 7.58
CA LEU A 47 9.30 -2.55 6.92
C LEU A 47 10.82 -2.44 6.71
N ILE A 48 11.31 -1.29 6.21
CA ILE A 48 12.74 -1.07 5.97
C ILE A 48 13.55 -1.12 7.27
N SER A 49 13.02 -0.60 8.37
CA SER A 49 13.70 -0.58 9.67
C SER A 49 13.53 -1.86 10.51
N SER A 50 12.60 -2.74 10.15
CA SER A 50 12.24 -3.94 10.94
C SER A 50 13.45 -4.82 11.30
N HIS A 51 14.38 -5.04 10.36
CA HIS A 51 15.57 -5.87 10.57
C HIS A 51 16.59 -5.29 11.57
N GLN A 52 16.45 -4.01 11.93
CA GLN A 52 17.38 -3.30 12.82
C GLN A 52 16.78 -3.09 14.22
N ASN A 53 15.50 -3.39 14.40
CA ASN A 53 14.77 -3.13 15.64
C ASN A 53 14.62 -4.40 16.48
N SER A 54 14.62 -4.26 17.81
CA SER A 54 14.03 -5.29 18.67
C SER A 54 12.52 -5.36 18.45
N LEU A 55 11.90 -6.47 18.85
CA LEU A 55 10.45 -6.64 18.74
C LEU A 55 9.69 -5.52 19.47
N GLU A 56 10.10 -5.21 20.69
CA GLU A 56 9.48 -4.17 21.53
C GLU A 56 9.61 -2.79 20.89
N THR A 57 10.77 -2.49 20.33
CA THR A 57 11.03 -1.23 19.62
C THR A 57 10.13 -1.14 18.38
N HIS A 58 10.01 -2.23 17.63
CA HIS A 58 9.20 -2.25 16.43
C HIS A 58 7.70 -2.08 16.73
N LEU A 59 7.19 -2.74 17.77
CA LEU A 59 5.80 -2.60 18.22
C LEU A 59 5.48 -1.17 18.68
N GLU A 60 6.40 -0.52 19.39
CA GLU A 60 6.23 0.88 19.78
C GLU A 60 6.19 1.82 18.57
N LEU A 61 7.06 1.60 17.58
CA LEU A 61 7.06 2.37 16.33
C LEU A 61 5.77 2.15 15.52
N GLU A 62 5.28 0.90 15.46
CA GLU A 62 4.00 0.58 14.84
C GLU A 62 2.83 1.31 15.51
N ALA A 63 2.75 1.23 16.85
CA ALA A 63 1.70 1.89 17.61
C ALA A 63 1.65 3.41 17.34
N ARG A 64 2.82 4.07 17.31
CA ARG A 64 2.93 5.50 16.97
C ARG A 64 2.52 5.78 15.52
N ALA A 65 2.96 4.95 14.58
CA ALA A 65 2.63 5.12 13.17
C ALA A 65 1.13 4.98 12.90
N ILE A 66 0.46 4.02 13.57
CA ILE A 66 -1.00 3.83 13.50
C ILE A 66 -1.72 5.03 14.14
N ALA A 67 -1.29 5.46 15.33
CA ALA A 67 -1.88 6.60 16.01
C ALA A 67 -1.77 7.89 15.17
N ALA A 68 -0.63 8.11 14.50
CA ALA A 68 -0.40 9.29 13.66
C ALA A 68 -1.38 9.41 12.48
N VAL A 69 -1.83 8.30 11.89
CA VAL A 69 -2.78 8.31 10.77
C VAL A 69 -4.23 8.10 11.20
N SER A 70 -4.49 7.77 12.46
CA SER A 70 -5.83 7.44 12.97
C SER A 70 -6.86 8.57 12.82
N PHE A 71 -6.40 9.83 12.77
CA PHE A 71 -7.26 11.00 12.60
C PHE A 71 -7.47 11.41 11.13
N ASP A 72 -6.78 10.77 10.18
CA ASP A 72 -6.89 11.05 8.75
C ASP A 72 -8.32 10.79 8.26
N VAL A 73 -8.79 11.67 7.37
CA VAL A 73 -10.15 11.57 6.80
C VAL A 73 -10.38 10.23 6.10
N THR A 74 -9.37 9.72 5.41
CA THR A 74 -9.39 8.44 4.69
C THR A 74 -9.61 7.28 5.66
N VAL A 75 -8.97 7.32 6.83
CA VAL A 75 -9.12 6.28 7.85
C VAL A 75 -10.52 6.32 8.44
N LYS A 76 -11.06 7.50 8.74
CA LYS A 76 -12.43 7.65 9.25
C LYS A 76 -13.48 7.18 8.25
N GLU A 77 -13.35 7.57 6.99
CA GLU A 77 -14.24 7.14 5.91
C GLU A 77 -14.15 5.62 5.68
N GLY A 78 -12.94 5.05 5.71
CA GLY A 78 -12.74 3.61 5.61
C GLY A 78 -13.38 2.84 6.76
N MET A 79 -13.26 3.34 8.00
CA MET A 79 -13.91 2.75 9.17
C MET A 79 -15.43 2.81 9.07
N ALA A 80 -15.99 3.96 8.68
CA ALA A 80 -17.43 4.13 8.49
C ALA A 80 -17.96 3.19 7.40
N ALA A 81 -17.29 3.14 6.24
CA ALA A 81 -17.63 2.25 5.14
C ALA A 81 -17.64 0.77 5.55
N PHE A 82 -16.65 0.36 6.35
CA PHE A 82 -16.57 -1.00 6.88
C PHE A 82 -17.74 -1.32 7.82
N LEU A 83 -18.06 -0.41 8.74
CA LEU A 83 -19.17 -0.57 9.69
C LEU A 83 -20.54 -0.61 9.00
N GLU A 84 -20.71 0.21 7.95
CA GLU A 84 -21.92 0.27 7.14
C GLU A 84 -22.03 -0.87 6.11
N LYS A 85 -20.97 -1.68 5.96
CA LYS A 85 -20.83 -2.70 4.90
C LYS A 85 -21.00 -2.12 3.49
N ASP A 86 -20.73 -0.82 3.32
CA ASP A 86 -20.81 -0.15 2.03
C ASP A 86 -19.44 -0.12 1.34
N LEU A 87 -19.22 -1.15 0.51
CA LEU A 87 -18.02 -1.27 -0.32
C LEU A 87 -17.89 -0.14 -1.35
N GLN A 88 -18.93 0.67 -1.61
CA GLN A 88 -18.85 1.78 -2.58
C GLN A 88 -18.03 2.94 -2.03
N ILE A 89 -18.08 3.19 -0.72
CA ILE A 89 -17.27 4.24 -0.07
C ILE A 89 -15.78 3.87 -0.13
N LEU A 90 -15.45 2.57 0.07
CA LEU A 90 -14.09 2.05 -0.12
C LEU A 90 -13.56 2.17 -1.57
N LYS A 91 -14.45 2.30 -2.57
CA LYS A 91 -14.08 2.44 -3.99
C LYS A 91 -13.82 3.90 -4.40
N LYS A 92 -14.31 4.89 -3.64
CA LYS A 92 -14.14 6.33 -3.96
C LYS A 92 -12.68 6.80 -3.88
N PHE A 93 -11.84 6.10 -3.11
CA PHE A 93 -10.38 6.35 -3.04
C PHE A 93 -9.66 6.20 -4.39
N LYS A 94 -10.32 5.64 -5.41
CA LYS A 94 -9.80 5.53 -6.78
C LYS A 94 -9.91 6.84 -7.60
N THR A 95 -10.55 7.89 -7.08
CA THR A 95 -10.99 9.05 -7.90
C THR A 95 -10.55 10.43 -7.39
N LEU A 96 -10.06 10.54 -6.15
CA LEU A 96 -9.57 11.82 -5.60
C LEU A 96 -8.07 11.72 -5.29
N GLN A 97 -7.20 11.91 -6.29
CA GLN A 97 -5.87 12.52 -6.12
C GLN A 97 -5.14 12.76 -7.46
N ILE A 98 -5.82 13.33 -8.45
CA ILE A 98 -5.16 13.97 -9.60
C ILE A 98 -5.65 15.41 -9.71
N SER A 99 -5.00 16.27 -8.94
CA SER A 99 -4.93 17.71 -9.19
C SER A 99 -3.50 18.14 -8.89
N ILE A 100 -2.57 17.62 -9.68
CA ILE A 100 -1.25 18.18 -9.98
C ILE A 100 -0.99 17.89 -11.46
#